data_AF-A0A936B8W9-F1
#
_entry.id   AF-A0A936B8W9-F1
#
_cell.length_a   1.000
_cell.length_b   1.000
_cell.length_c   1.000
_cell.angle_alpha   90.00
_cell.angle_beta   90.00
_cell.angle_gamma   90.00
#
_symmetry.space_group_name_H-M   'P 1'
#
loop_
_entity.id
_entity.type
_entity.pdbx_description
1 polymer ?
#
loop_
_entity_poly.entity_id
_entity_poly.type
_entity_poly.pdbx_seq_one_letter_code
_entity_poly.pdbx_strand_id
1 'polypeptide(L)'
;MKLCPHCHSEVEDSFDVCRNCQYNFADDEKHNPDSQSDSSGPKLCLRCDVPMEYQGNFRFHEGSKIGVLGNLFELFTNRESFDLYHCPDCGKVEFFLPGFK
;
A
#
# COMPACT_ATOMS: atom_id res chain seq x y z
N MET A 1 -10.91 -36.45 10.51
CA MET A 1 -11.55 -35.30 9.84
C MET A 1 -12.20 -34.47 10.93
N LYS A 2 -12.00 -33.15 10.91
CA LYS A 2 -12.62 -32.17 11.83
C LYS A 2 -13.49 -31.19 11.05
N LEU A 3 -14.52 -30.65 11.70
CA LEU A 3 -15.33 -29.58 11.13
C LEU A 3 -14.75 -28.22 11.50
N CYS A 4 -14.63 -27.32 10.54
CA CYS A 4 -14.24 -25.95 10.82
C CYS A 4 -15.35 -25.26 11.65
N PRO A 5 -15.07 -24.70 12.83
CA PRO A 5 -16.09 -24.02 13.65
C PRO A 5 -16.64 -22.74 13.00
N HIS A 6 -15.89 -22.16 12.05
CA HIS A 6 -16.26 -20.91 11.39
C HIS A 6 -17.13 -21.13 10.14
N CYS A 7 -16.79 -22.07 9.27
CA CYS A 7 -17.51 -22.29 8.00
C CYS A 7 -18.10 -23.71 7.83
N HIS A 8 -17.96 -24.57 8.83
CA HIS A 8 -18.52 -25.93 8.87
C HIS A 8 -18.08 -26.85 7.73
N SER A 9 -16.99 -26.54 7.03
CA SER A 9 -16.40 -27.43 6.02
C SER A 9 -15.61 -28.56 6.70
N GLU A 10 -15.56 -29.72 6.05
CA GLU A 10 -14.69 -30.82 6.45
C GLU A 10 -13.23 -30.48 6.19
N VAL A 11 -12.37 -30.70 7.19
CA VAL A 11 -10.93 -30.48 7.15
C VAL A 11 -10.23 -31.73 7.65
N GLU A 12 -9.15 -32.17 6.99
CA GLU A 12 -8.36 -33.30 7.49
C GLU A 12 -7.67 -32.93 8.82
N ASP A 13 -7.48 -33.91 9.70
CA ASP A 13 -6.93 -33.66 11.05
C ASP A 13 -5.48 -33.17 11.00
N SER A 14 -4.77 -33.47 9.91
CA SER A 14 -3.39 -33.06 9.63
C SER A 14 -3.25 -31.58 9.23
N PHE A 15 -4.33 -30.87 8.93
CA PHE A 15 -4.26 -29.45 8.56
C PHE A 15 -4.60 -28.55 9.73
N ASP A 16 -3.72 -27.58 9.98
CA ASP A 16 -3.93 -26.56 11.02
C ASP A 16 -4.68 -25.34 10.50
N VAL A 17 -4.96 -25.26 9.19
CA VAL A 17 -5.70 -24.15 8.57
C VAL A 17 -6.84 -24.65 7.69
N CYS A 18 -8.02 -24.08 7.83
CA CYS A 18 -9.17 -24.35 6.99
C CYS A 18 -8.98 -23.72 5.60
N ARG A 19 -8.89 -24.55 4.55
CA ARG A 19 -8.72 -24.08 3.16
C ARG A 19 -9.90 -23.28 2.62
N ASN A 20 -11.09 -23.42 3.22
CA ASN A 20 -12.29 -22.73 2.75
C ASN A 20 -12.42 -21.30 3.29
N CYS A 21 -12.01 -21.05 4.54
CA CYS A 21 -12.20 -19.73 5.19
C CYS A 21 -10.97 -19.19 5.93
N GLN A 22 -9.82 -19.87 5.82
CA GLN A 22 -8.54 -19.47 6.41
C GLN A 22 -8.55 -19.37 7.95
N TYR A 23 -9.46 -20.10 8.60
CA TYR A 23 -9.46 -20.27 10.05
C TYR A 23 -8.26 -21.12 10.50
N ASN A 24 -7.44 -20.61 11.43
CA ASN A 24 -6.33 -21.33 12.03
C ASN A 24 -6.81 -22.05 13.30
N PHE A 25 -6.66 -23.37 13.34
CA PHE A 25 -7.06 -24.22 14.46
C PHE A 25 -6.06 -24.21 15.62
N ALA A 26 -4.83 -23.73 15.42
CA ALA A 26 -3.81 -23.65 16.46
C ALA A 26 -3.95 -22.39 17.32
N ASP A 27 -4.31 -21.27 16.70
CA ASP A 27 -4.37 -19.95 17.34
C ASP A 27 -5.81 -19.48 17.64
N ASP A 28 -6.83 -20.28 17.27
CA ASP A 28 -8.26 -19.94 17.33
C ASP A 28 -8.61 -18.59 16.66
N GLU A 29 -7.76 -18.16 15.72
CA GLU A 29 -7.92 -16.92 14.98
C GLU A 29 -8.27 -17.20 13.52
N LYS A 30 -9.25 -16.47 13.00
CA LYS A 30 -9.47 -16.38 11.57
C LYS A 30 -8.49 -15.37 11.00
N HIS A 31 -7.54 -15.83 10.19
CA HIS A 31 -6.77 -14.89 9.39
C HIS A 31 -7.71 -14.32 8.33
N ASN A 32 -8.17 -13.09 8.51
CA ASN A 32 -8.91 -12.37 7.49
C ASN A 32 -7.87 -11.91 6.44
N PRO A 33 -7.87 -12.44 5.20
CA PRO A 33 -7.06 -11.86 4.12
C PRO A 33 -7.50 -10.42 3.79
N ASP A 34 -8.66 -9.99 4.30
CA ASP A 34 -9.16 -8.61 4.26
C ASP A 34 -8.55 -7.70 5.34
N SER A 35 -7.60 -8.20 6.13
CA SER A 35 -6.62 -7.32 6.76
C SER A 35 -5.54 -6.93 5.73
N GLN A 36 -5.97 -6.42 4.58
CA GLN A 36 -5.32 -5.21 4.11
C GLN A 36 -5.51 -4.25 5.28
N SER A 37 -4.46 -4.09 6.08
CA SER A 37 -4.33 -2.88 6.84
C SER A 37 -4.55 -1.79 5.81
N ASP A 38 -5.71 -1.13 5.82
CA ASP A 38 -5.77 0.26 5.44
C ASP A 38 -4.61 0.85 6.22
N SER A 39 -3.50 1.09 5.53
CA SER A 39 -2.25 1.53 6.15
C SER A 39 -2.38 3.02 6.46
N SER A 40 -3.52 3.37 7.04
CA SER A 40 -3.93 4.65 7.61
C SER A 40 -3.13 4.96 8.88
N GLY A 41 -2.32 4.02 9.36
CA GLY A 41 -1.25 4.32 10.30
C GLY A 41 -0.32 5.40 9.74
N PRO A 42 0.26 6.24 10.62
CA PRO A 42 1.15 7.31 10.19
C PRO A 42 2.33 6.73 9.38
N LYS A 43 2.63 7.31 8.23
CA LYS A 43 3.81 6.92 7.44
C LYS A 43 5.06 7.33 8.24
N LEU A 44 5.89 6.36 8.62
CA LEU A 44 7.10 6.62 9.41
C LEU A 44 8.32 6.81 8.49
N CYS A 45 9.15 7.79 8.83
CA CYS A 45 10.40 8.01 8.13
C CYS A 45 11.40 6.90 8.46
N LEU A 46 11.78 6.09 7.48
CA LEU A 46 12.74 4.98 7.68
C LEU A 46 14.15 5.40 8.17
N ARG A 47 14.47 6.70 8.24
CA ARG A 47 15.74 7.22 8.78
C ARG A 47 15.65 7.65 10.24
N CYS A 48 14.51 8.18 10.65
CA CYS A 48 14.32 8.83 11.95
C CYS A 48 13.29 8.12 12.83
N ASP A 49 12.50 7.22 12.23
CA ASP A 49 11.38 6.52 12.87
C ASP A 49 10.29 7.46 13.42
N VAL A 50 10.12 8.63 12.78
CA VAL A 50 9.10 9.63 13.15
C VAL A 50 7.99 9.72 12.09
N PRO A 51 6.77 10.10 12.48
CA PRO A 51 5.68 10.36 11.53
C PRO A 51 6.06 11.41 10.48
N MET A 52 5.78 11.11 9.22
CA MET A 52 5.97 12.02 8.10
C MET A 52 4.71 12.86 7.86
N GLU A 53 4.91 14.09 7.40
CA GLU A 53 3.85 15.06 7.14
C GLU A 53 3.46 15.08 5.66
N TYR A 54 2.15 14.96 5.38
CA TYR A 54 1.61 15.04 4.04
C TYR A 54 1.71 16.46 3.48
N GLN A 55 2.27 16.59 2.28
CA GLN A 55 2.45 17.87 1.59
C GLN A 55 1.46 18.11 0.45
N GLY A 56 0.69 17.09 0.06
CA GLY A 56 -0.28 17.20 -1.04
C GLY A 56 0.03 16.26 -2.20
N ASN A 57 -0.84 16.34 -3.20
CA ASN A 57 -0.70 15.63 -4.46
C ASN A 57 -0.03 16.52 -5.50
N PHE A 58 1.13 16.13 -5.99
CA PHE A 58 1.92 16.89 -6.97
C PHE A 58 1.93 16.18 -8.31
N ARG A 59 1.81 16.96 -9.39
CA ARG A 59 1.88 16.47 -10.78
C ARG A 59 3.26 16.78 -11.34
N PHE A 60 3.95 15.73 -11.77
CA PHE A 60 5.27 15.85 -12.39
C PHE A 60 5.14 15.66 -13.90
N HIS A 61 5.99 16.39 -14.61
CA HIS A 61 6.18 16.22 -16.04
C HIS A 61 7.27 15.18 -16.25
N GLU A 62 6.93 14.04 -16.82
CA GLU A 62 7.91 13.04 -17.22
C GLU A 62 8.49 13.43 -18.59
N GLY A 63 9.65 14.12 -18.61
CA GLY A 63 10.32 14.44 -19.87
C GLY A 63 11.34 15.59 -19.80
N SER A 64 12.36 15.52 -20.67
CA SER A 64 13.38 16.55 -20.83
C SER A 64 12.79 17.80 -21.49
N LYS A 65 12.94 18.97 -20.86
CA LYS A 65 12.66 20.27 -21.51
C LYS A 65 13.69 20.51 -22.63
N ILE A 66 13.46 19.95 -23.82
CA ILE A 66 14.22 20.36 -25.01
C ILE A 66 13.63 21.71 -25.45
N GLY A 67 14.44 22.75 -25.33
CA GLY A 67 14.00 24.14 -25.20
C GLY A 67 13.27 24.76 -26.40
N VAL A 68 12.54 25.84 -26.09
CA VAL A 68 12.12 27.02 -26.89
C VAL A 68 11.50 26.81 -28.29
N LEU A 69 11.43 25.60 -28.82
CA LEU A 69 10.65 25.28 -30.02
C LEU A 69 9.62 24.22 -29.64
N GLY A 70 8.49 24.74 -29.16
CA GLY A 70 7.32 24.00 -28.69
C GLY A 70 6.97 22.87 -29.63
N ASN A 71 7.18 21.66 -29.15
CA ASN A 71 6.93 20.46 -29.92
C ASN A 71 5.46 20.08 -29.72
N LEU A 72 4.73 19.94 -30.82
CA LEU A 72 3.33 19.50 -30.92
C LEU A 72 3.07 18.12 -30.24
N PHE A 73 4.11 17.50 -29.68
CA PHE A 73 4.14 16.23 -28.98
C PHE A 73 4.12 16.33 -27.43
N GLU A 74 4.17 17.52 -26.84
CA GLU A 74 4.00 17.69 -25.37
C GLU A 74 2.60 17.30 -24.86
N LEU A 75 1.65 17.09 -25.77
CA LEU A 75 0.30 16.63 -25.42
C LEU A 75 0.25 15.13 -25.02
N PHE A 76 1.32 14.39 -25.29
CA PHE A 76 1.49 12.98 -24.91
C PHE A 76 2.49 12.78 -23.76
N THR A 77 2.92 13.86 -23.11
CA THR A 77 3.75 13.77 -21.91
C THR A 77 2.88 13.19 -20.79
N ASN A 78 3.12 11.93 -20.43
CA ASN A 78 2.48 11.29 -19.29
C ASN A 78 2.69 12.18 -18.07
N ARG A 79 1.58 12.64 -17.49
CA ARG A 79 1.58 13.40 -16.24
C ARG A 79 1.33 12.42 -15.12
N GLU A 80 2.38 12.08 -14.39
CA GLU A 80 2.25 11.25 -13.19
C GLU A 80 2.02 12.14 -11.98
N SER A 81 1.02 11.79 -11.18
CA SER A 81 0.71 12.44 -9.91
C SER A 81 1.15 11.57 -8.76
N PHE A 82 1.71 12.19 -7.72
CA PHE A 82 2.15 11.50 -6.50
C PHE A 82 1.69 12.26 -5.26
N ASP A 83 1.33 11.51 -4.23
CA ASP A 83 1.17 12.03 -2.88
C ASP A 83 2.54 12.12 -2.22
N LEU A 84 2.91 13.32 -1.75
CA LEU A 84 4.21 13.58 -1.16
C LEU A 84 4.10 13.64 0.36
N TYR A 85 5.05 12.98 1.02
CA TYR A 85 5.25 13.08 2.46
C TYR A 85 6.69 13.49 2.73
N HIS A 86 6.91 14.31 3.75
CA HIS A 86 8.25 14.70 4.17
C HIS A 86 8.49 14.46 5.66
N CYS A 87 9.73 14.14 6.01
CA CYS A 87 10.16 14.00 7.39
C CYS A 87 10.56 15.38 7.95
N PRO A 88 9.97 15.82 9.08
CA PRO A 88 10.29 17.12 9.67
C PRO A 88 11.73 17.19 10.22
N ASP A 89 12.32 16.05 10.60
CA ASP A 89 13.65 16.02 11.23
C ASP A 89 14.81 16.01 10.23
N CYS A 90 14.70 15.24 9.14
CA CYS A 90 15.80 15.04 8.19
C CYS A 90 15.51 15.48 6.76
N GLY A 91 14.30 15.97 6.48
CA GLY A 91 13.90 16.45 5.15
C GLY A 91 13.78 15.35 4.09
N LYS A 92 13.81 14.06 4.45
CA LYS A 92 13.53 12.96 3.51
C LYS A 92 12.12 13.14 2.92
N VAL A 93 12.00 13.03 1.60
CA VAL A 93 10.71 13.06 0.89
C VAL A 93 10.43 11.68 0.29
N GLU A 94 9.19 11.24 0.41
CA GLU A 94 8.70 9.98 -0.17
C GLU A 94 7.49 10.26 -1.07
N PHE A 95 7.38 9.46 -2.14
CA PHE A 95 6.37 9.59 -3.19
C PHE A 95 5.49 8.36 -3.17
N PHE A 96 4.17 8.56 -3.15
CA PHE A 96 3.18 7.49 -3.15
C PHE A 96 2.24 7.65 -4.33
N LEU A 97 1.84 6.53 -4.93
CA LEU A 97 0.81 6.54 -5.97
C LEU A 97 -0.54 6.95 -5.34
N PRO A 98 -1.27 7.89 -5.94
CA PRO A 98 -2.56 8.33 -5.42
C PRO A 98 -3.58 7.19 -5.48
N GLY A 99 -4.46 7.13 -4.49
CA GLY A 99 -5.54 6.14 -4.44
C GLY A 99 -5.15 4.80 -3.81
N PHE A 100 -3.88 4.59 -3.47
CA PHE A 100 -3.44 3.47 -2.63
C PHE A 100 -3.22 4.00 -1.19
N LYS A 101 -4.06 3.57 -0.25
CA LYS A 101 -4.00 3.95 1.18
C LYS A 101 -3.83 2.73 2.06
#